data_AF-A0A7W3XYI3-F1
#
_entry.id   AF-A0A7W3XYI3-F1
#
_cell.length_a   1.000
_cell.length_b   1.000
_cell.length_c   1.000
_cell.angle_alpha   90.00
_cell.angle_beta   90.00
_cell.angle_gamma   90.00
#
_symmetry.space_group_name_H-M   'P 1'
#
loop_
_entity.id
_entity.type
_entity.pdbx_description
1 polymer ?
#
loop_
_entity_poly.entity_id
_entity_poly.type
_entity_poly.pdbx_seq_one_letter_code
_entity_poly.pdbx_strand_id
1 'polypeptide(L)'
;MSRYARFAFAAHPDALNDLRTVPEEIRDLALLELQHLVHGNERGAAMHRELLGCHKVYVDPQTRWRLVIQYRDAPASSQHRREIYLLAVGERRDNAVYRTAAARLERRQETTNTPPENRATAARARSPHL
;
A
#
# COMPACT_ATOMS: atom_id res chain seq x y z
N MET A 1 -0.53 -10.79 21.08
CA MET A 1 -0.17 -9.76 20.07
C MET A 1 0.72 -8.72 20.74
N SER A 2 1.79 -8.27 20.06
CA SER A 2 2.61 -7.15 20.55
C SER A 2 1.74 -5.91 20.71
N ARG A 3 1.95 -5.13 21.79
CA ARG A 3 1.25 -3.85 22.00
C ARG A 3 1.75 -2.71 21.11
N TYR A 4 2.83 -2.93 20.37
CA TYR A 4 3.48 -1.92 19.54
C TYR A 4 3.55 -2.35 18.08
N ALA A 5 3.25 -1.41 17.19
CA ALA A 5 3.43 -1.57 15.75
C ALA A 5 4.92 -1.76 15.42
N ARG A 6 5.24 -2.82 14.68
CA ARG A 6 6.61 -3.10 14.21
C ARG A 6 6.93 -2.31 12.95
N PHE A 7 5.93 -2.05 12.12
CA PHE A 7 6.05 -1.32 10.87
C PHE A 7 5.18 -0.07 10.89
N ALA A 8 5.59 0.99 10.19
CA ALA A 8 4.63 2.04 9.83
C ALA A 8 3.64 1.51 8.77
N PHE A 9 2.54 2.24 8.57
CA PHE A 9 1.60 1.99 7.49
C PHE A 9 1.60 3.16 6.51
N ALA A 10 1.69 2.83 5.23
CA ALA A 10 1.50 3.76 4.13
C ALA A 10 0.70 3.07 3.02
N ALA A 11 0.10 3.86 2.14
CA ALA A 11 -0.71 3.33 1.05
C ALA A 11 -0.57 4.19 -0.20
N HIS A 12 -0.74 3.56 -1.36
CA HIS A 12 -1.07 4.27 -2.57
C HIS A 12 -2.40 5.02 -2.36
N PRO A 13 -2.54 6.28 -2.77
CA PRO A 13 -3.78 7.04 -2.57
C PRO A 13 -5.03 6.31 -3.06
N ASP A 14 -4.97 5.78 -4.29
CA ASP A 14 -6.06 4.97 -4.87
C ASP A 14 -6.34 3.66 -4.10
N ALA A 15 -5.37 3.10 -3.37
CA ALA A 15 -5.61 1.89 -2.56
C ALA A 15 -6.47 2.18 -1.33
N LEU A 16 -6.43 3.41 -0.81
CA LEU A 16 -7.38 3.85 0.21
C LEU A 16 -8.79 4.00 -0.37
N ASN A 17 -8.91 4.33 -1.66
CA ASN A 17 -10.21 4.31 -2.33
C ASN A 17 -10.70 2.88 -2.51
N ASP A 18 -9.84 1.96 -2.94
CA ASP A 18 -10.20 0.53 -3.03
C ASP A 18 -10.81 0.05 -1.70
N LEU A 19 -10.12 0.27 -0.58
CA LEU A 19 -10.60 -0.08 0.77
C LEU A 19 -11.96 0.52 1.12
N ARG A 20 -12.26 1.74 0.68
CA ARG A 20 -13.56 2.38 0.94
C ARG A 20 -14.68 1.79 0.07
N THR A 21 -14.35 1.30 -1.12
CA THR A 21 -15.31 0.81 -2.12
C THR A 21 -15.64 -0.68 -2.02
N VAL A 22 -14.80 -1.48 -1.35
CA VAL A 22 -15.12 -2.89 -1.13
C VAL A 22 -16.32 -3.06 -0.19
N PRO A 23 -17.02 -4.21 -0.23
CA PRO A 23 -18.08 -4.50 0.74
C PRO A 23 -17.59 -4.35 2.18
N GLU A 24 -18.47 -3.92 3.08
CA GLU A 24 -18.12 -3.61 4.47
C GLU A 24 -17.44 -4.77 5.19
N GLU A 25 -17.99 -5.98 5.08
CA GLU A 25 -17.39 -7.19 5.67
C GLU A 25 -15.95 -7.44 5.19
N ILE A 26 -15.67 -7.14 3.92
CA ILE A 26 -14.34 -7.30 3.31
C ILE A 26 -13.41 -6.20 3.78
N ARG A 27 -13.92 -4.97 3.95
CA ARG A 27 -13.15 -3.85 4.49
C ARG A 27 -12.70 -4.17 5.92
N ASP A 28 -13.58 -4.70 6.76
CA ASP A 28 -13.26 -5.03 8.14
C ASP A 28 -12.22 -6.14 8.23
N LEU A 29 -12.36 -7.20 7.42
CA LEU A 29 -11.35 -8.25 7.30
C LEU A 29 -10.02 -7.69 6.78
N ALA A 30 -10.04 -6.80 5.79
CA ALA A 30 -8.83 -6.17 5.26
C ALA A 30 -8.11 -5.32 6.31
N LEU A 31 -8.86 -4.55 7.12
CA LEU A 31 -8.30 -3.74 8.21
C LEU A 31 -7.69 -4.64 9.30
N LEU A 32 -8.32 -5.79 9.58
CA LEU A 32 -7.75 -6.79 10.49
C LEU A 32 -6.45 -7.38 9.95
N GLU A 33 -6.39 -7.73 8.66
CA GLU A 33 -5.16 -8.19 8.00
C GLU A 33 -4.06 -7.13 8.05
N LEU A 34 -4.38 -5.86 7.79
CA LEU A 34 -3.44 -4.74 7.87
C LEU A 34 -2.93 -4.53 9.30
N GLN A 35 -3.79 -4.64 10.30
CA GLN A 35 -3.37 -4.59 11.71
C GLN A 35 -2.35 -5.68 12.00
N HIS A 36 -2.61 -6.93 11.59
CA HIS A 36 -1.68 -8.03 11.81
C HIS A 36 -0.33 -7.79 11.12
N LEU A 37 -0.34 -7.33 9.87
CA LEU A 37 0.88 -6.99 9.13
C LEU A 37 1.70 -5.93 9.87
N VAL A 38 1.08 -4.83 10.28
CA VAL A 38 1.72 -3.71 10.98
C VAL A 38 2.37 -4.16 12.31
N HIS A 39 1.79 -5.13 13.00
CA HIS A 39 2.35 -5.70 14.23
C HIS A 39 3.46 -6.73 14.00
N GLY A 40 3.83 -7.01 12.74
CA GLY A 40 4.91 -7.92 12.41
C GLY A 40 4.50 -9.37 12.29
N ASN A 41 3.20 -9.67 12.24
CA ASN A 41 2.75 -11.02 11.96
C ASN A 41 3.02 -11.28 10.48
N GLU A 42 3.94 -12.21 10.19
CA GLU A 42 4.26 -12.58 8.82
C GLU A 42 3.01 -13.09 8.13
N ARG A 43 2.53 -12.30 7.18
CA ARG A 43 1.40 -12.63 6.33
C ARG A 43 1.75 -12.31 4.89
N GLY A 44 1.22 -13.15 4.03
CA GLY A 44 1.27 -12.98 2.60
C GLY A 44 2.37 -13.74 1.90
N ALA A 45 2.03 -14.25 0.72
CA ALA A 45 2.95 -15.00 -0.13
C ALA A 45 3.66 -14.03 -1.08
N ALA A 46 4.97 -14.23 -1.23
CA ALA A 46 5.79 -13.48 -2.18
C ALA A 46 5.25 -13.61 -3.61
N MET A 47 5.35 -12.52 -4.36
CA MET A 47 4.96 -12.43 -5.76
C MET A 47 6.19 -12.43 -6.66
N HIS A 48 5.95 -12.67 -7.95
CA HIS A 48 6.97 -12.82 -8.98
C HIS A 48 6.64 -11.92 -10.18
N ARG A 49 7.56 -11.83 -11.15
CA ARG A 49 7.39 -11.09 -12.42
C ARG A 49 7.10 -9.60 -12.16
N GLU A 50 6.06 -9.04 -12.77
CA GLU A 50 5.62 -7.64 -12.68
C GLU A 50 5.39 -7.16 -11.23
N LEU A 51 5.16 -8.09 -10.30
CA LEU A 51 4.95 -7.81 -8.88
C LEU A 51 6.10 -8.32 -8.00
N LEU A 52 7.30 -8.48 -8.55
CA LEU A 52 8.49 -8.83 -7.77
C LEU A 52 8.69 -7.83 -6.62
N GLY A 53 8.96 -8.36 -5.41
CA GLY A 53 9.06 -7.55 -4.19
C GLY A 53 7.72 -7.18 -3.55
N CYS A 54 6.59 -7.58 -4.16
CA CYS A 54 5.28 -7.50 -3.54
C CYS A 54 4.87 -8.82 -2.86
N HIS A 55 3.87 -8.73 -1.99
CA HIS A 55 3.23 -9.89 -1.36
C HIS A 55 1.72 -9.80 -1.54
N LYS A 56 1.08 -10.95 -1.78
CA LYS A 56 -0.39 -11.09 -1.71
C LYS A 56 -0.81 -11.57 -0.34
N VAL A 57 -1.85 -10.94 0.21
CA VAL A 57 -2.52 -11.38 1.44
C VAL A 57 -3.96 -11.74 1.09
N TYR A 58 -4.43 -12.90 1.55
CA TYR A 58 -5.82 -13.30 1.42
C TYR A 58 -6.64 -12.57 2.49
N VAL A 59 -7.76 -11.97 2.09
CA VAL A 59 -8.60 -11.18 3.00
C VAL A 59 -9.74 -12.03 3.57
N ASP A 60 -10.35 -12.87 2.72
CA ASP A 60 -11.51 -13.67 3.06
C ASP A 60 -11.22 -15.17 2.99
N PRO A 61 -11.94 -16.01 3.76
CA PRO A 61 -11.79 -17.47 3.74
C PRO A 61 -12.02 -18.11 2.36
N GLN A 62 -12.92 -17.55 1.57
CA GLN A 62 -13.25 -18.02 0.21
C GLN A 62 -12.13 -17.67 -0.78
N THR A 63 -11.15 -16.88 -0.36
CA THR A 63 -10.07 -16.40 -1.21
C THR A 63 -10.66 -15.75 -2.47
N ARG A 64 -11.54 -14.76 -2.31
CA ARG A 64 -12.04 -13.90 -3.40
C ARG A 64 -11.36 -12.54 -3.40
N TRP A 65 -10.89 -12.06 -2.26
CA TRP A 65 -10.33 -10.74 -2.04
C TRP A 65 -8.85 -10.81 -1.64
N ARG A 66 -8.06 -9.84 -2.13
CA ARG A 66 -6.62 -9.73 -1.82
C ARG A 66 -6.24 -8.31 -1.44
N LEU A 67 -5.23 -8.24 -0.60
CA LEU A 67 -4.32 -7.10 -0.52
C LEU A 67 -3.06 -7.40 -1.34
N VAL A 68 -2.53 -6.39 -2.01
CA VAL A 68 -1.17 -6.41 -2.56
C VAL A 68 -0.36 -5.36 -1.79
N ILE A 69 0.74 -5.80 -1.17
CA ILE A 69 1.57 -4.94 -0.31
C ILE A 69 3.06 -5.03 -0.69
N GLN A 70 3.85 -4.08 -0.20
CA GLN A 70 5.31 -4.17 -0.14
C GLN A 70 5.81 -3.91 1.28
N TYR A 71 6.88 -4.59 1.66
CA TYR A 71 7.70 -4.20 2.80
C TYR A 71 8.82 -3.30 2.29
N ARG A 72 8.82 -2.02 2.67
CA ARG A 72 9.84 -1.05 2.25
C ARG A 72 10.47 -0.34 3.43
N ASP A 73 11.59 0.32 3.19
CA ASP A 73 12.14 1.24 4.18
C ASP A 73 11.21 2.42 4.35
N ALA A 74 10.99 2.80 5.61
CA ALA A 74 10.17 3.96 5.91
C ALA A 74 10.94 5.25 5.57
N PRO A 75 10.26 6.36 5.27
CA PRO A 75 10.93 7.64 5.09
C PRO A 75 11.68 8.04 6.36
N ALA A 76 12.74 8.83 6.23
CA ALA A 76 13.60 9.24 7.34
C ALA A 76 12.86 9.99 8.48
N SER A 77 11.69 10.56 8.17
CA SER A 77 10.81 11.22 9.15
C SER A 77 9.95 10.24 9.97
N SER A 78 9.96 8.95 9.65
CA SER A 78 9.16 7.93 10.33
C SER A 78 9.80 7.50 11.65
N GLN A 79 8.96 7.16 12.64
CA GLN A 79 9.39 6.54 13.89
C GLN A 79 9.71 5.05 13.73
N HIS A 80 9.33 4.44 12.62
CA HIS A 80 9.59 3.03 12.30
C HIS A 80 10.68 2.93 11.23
N ARG A 81 11.50 1.87 11.28
CA ARG A 81 12.55 1.63 10.26
C ARG A 81 11.99 1.16 8.91
N ARG A 82 10.91 0.39 8.96
CA ARG A 82 10.26 -0.21 7.78
C ARG A 82 8.78 0.04 7.83
N GLU A 83 8.13 -0.06 6.69
CA GLU A 83 6.71 0.13 6.55
C GLU A 83 6.04 -0.89 5.63
N ILE A 84 4.77 -1.14 5.92
CA ILE A 84 3.86 -1.83 5.01
C ILE A 84 3.29 -0.78 4.07
N TYR A 85 3.54 -0.96 2.77
CA TYR A 85 2.96 -0.12 1.73
C TYR A 85 1.86 -0.86 0.98
N LEU A 86 0.61 -0.44 1.15
CA LEU A 86 -0.54 -1.00 0.46
C LEU A 86 -0.62 -0.48 -0.99
N LEU A 87 -0.55 -1.38 -1.97
CA LEU A 87 -0.64 -1.06 -3.39
C LEU A 87 -2.06 -1.15 -3.93
N ALA A 88 -2.82 -2.18 -3.55
CA ALA A 88 -4.18 -2.40 -4.03
C ALA A 88 -4.99 -3.30 -3.11
N VAL A 89 -6.31 -3.12 -3.13
CA VAL A 89 -7.29 -4.04 -2.55
C VAL A 89 -8.33 -4.37 -3.61
N GLY A 90 -8.74 -5.63 -3.70
CA GLY A 90 -9.78 -5.99 -4.66
C GLY A 90 -9.95 -7.48 -4.86
N GLU A 91 -10.91 -7.81 -5.73
CA GLU A 91 -11.14 -9.19 -6.12
C GLU A 91 -9.97 -9.75 -6.95
N ARG A 92 -9.69 -11.03 -6.77
CA ARG A 92 -8.81 -11.78 -7.68
C ARG A 92 -9.43 -12.05 -9.03
N ARG A 93 -10.76 -11.94 -9.15
CA ARG A 93 -11.47 -12.28 -10.39
C ARG A 93 -10.75 -11.66 -11.58
N ASP A 94 -10.48 -12.49 -12.57
CA ASP A 94 -9.75 -12.12 -13.78
C ASP A 94 -8.40 -11.44 -13.53
N ASN A 95 -7.74 -11.70 -12.39
CA ASN A 95 -6.51 -11.04 -11.93
C ASN A 95 -6.61 -9.50 -11.79
N ALA A 96 -7.81 -8.95 -11.61
CA ALA A 96 -8.04 -7.50 -11.58
C ALA A 96 -7.16 -6.76 -10.55
N VAL A 97 -7.14 -7.23 -9.30
CA VAL A 97 -6.32 -6.61 -8.23
C VAL A 97 -4.82 -6.61 -8.55
N TYR A 98 -4.32 -7.64 -9.24
CA TYR A 98 -2.91 -7.75 -9.58
C TYR A 98 -2.52 -6.81 -10.70
N ARG A 99 -3.36 -6.66 -11.74
CA ARG A 99 -3.15 -5.66 -12.79
C ARG A 99 -3.17 -4.24 -12.23
N THR A 100 -4.12 -3.94 -11.34
CA THR A 100 -4.18 -2.64 -10.66
C THR A 100 -2.91 -2.37 -9.86
N ALA A 101 -2.42 -3.38 -9.13
CA ALA A 101 -1.18 -3.25 -8.37
C ALA A 101 0.05 -3.05 -9.28
N ALA A 102 0.16 -3.78 -10.38
CA ALA A 102 1.25 -3.66 -11.34
C ALA A 102 1.29 -2.26 -11.97
N ALA A 103 0.15 -1.77 -12.46
CA ALA A 103 0.05 -0.43 -13.04
C ALA A 103 0.36 0.71 -12.04
N ARG A 104 0.05 0.52 -10.75
CA ARG A 104 0.43 1.47 -9.69
C ARG A 104 1.92 1.39 -9.34
N LEU A 105 2.48 0.19 -9.39
CA LEU A 105 3.90 -0.04 -9.12
C LEU A 105 4.77 0.57 -10.24
N GLU A 106 4.42 0.33 -11.50
CA GLU A 106 5.10 0.88 -12.69
C GLU A 106 5.12 2.41 -12.66
N ARG A 107 3.95 3.07 -12.51
CA ARG A 107 3.86 4.54 -12.39
C ARG A 107 4.74 5.10 -11.27
N ARG A 108 4.80 4.42 -10.12
CA ARG A 108 5.64 4.87 -9.00
C ARG A 108 7.12 4.76 -9.34
N GLN A 109 7.53 3.71 -10.03
CA GLN A 109 8.93 3.51 -10.46
C GLN A 109 9.34 4.57 -11.48
N GLU A 110 8.49 4.89 -12.46
CA GLU A 110 8.71 6.00 -13.40
C GLU A 110 8.91 7.33 -12.65
N THR A 111 8.04 7.63 -11.69
CA THR A 111 8.15 8.87 -10.89
C THR A 111 9.43 8.92 -10.03
N THR A 112 9.96 7.76 -9.62
CA THR A 112 11.18 7.68 -8.79
C THR A 112 12.45 7.77 -9.65
N ASN A 113 12.40 7.25 -10.88
CA ASN A 113 13.52 7.26 -11.83
C ASN A 113 13.62 8.56 -12.62
N THR A 114 12.63 9.44 -12.54
CA THR A 114 12.69 10.77 -13.14
C THR A 114 13.56 11.66 -12.24
N PRO A 115 14.63 12.30 -12.76
CA PRO A 115 15.43 13.24 -12.00
C PRO A 115 14.54 14.32 -11.35
N PRO A 116 14.87 14.81 -10.13
CA PRO A 116 14.07 15.78 -9.42
C PRO A 116 14.21 17.18 -10.04
N GLU A 117 13.81 17.36 -11.28
CA GLU A 117 13.67 18.67 -11.90
C GLU A 117 12.22 19.13 -11.68
N ASN A 118 12.05 20.26 -10.98
CA ASN A 118 10.79 21.01 -10.81
C ASN A 118 9.81 20.57 -9.71
N ARG A 119 10.29 20.22 -8.50
CA ARG A 119 9.43 20.24 -7.28
C ARG A 119 9.54 21.50 -6.42
N ALA A 120 10.30 22.52 -6.86
CA ALA A 120 10.48 23.77 -6.13
C ALA A 120 9.39 24.84 -6.37
N THR A 121 8.43 24.62 -7.29
CA THR A 121 7.53 25.71 -7.73
C THR A 121 6.21 25.82 -6.95
N ALA A 122 5.87 24.85 -6.09
CA ALA A 122 4.55 24.83 -5.42
C ALA A 122 4.52 25.47 -4.02
N ALA A 123 5.65 25.96 -3.48
CA ALA A 123 5.70 26.55 -2.13
C ALA A 123 5.56 28.09 -2.10
N ARG A 124 5.32 28.77 -3.23
CA ARG A 124 5.22 30.24 -3.30
C ARG A 124 3.82 30.82 -3.52
N ALA A 125 2.76 30.01 -3.45
CA ALA A 125 1.41 30.52 -3.56
C ALA A 125 0.63 30.38 -2.25
N ARG A 126 0.36 31.55 -1.63
CA ARG A 126 -0.56 31.86 -0.50
C ARG A 126 0.15 31.91 0.87
N SER A 127 0.18 33.03 1.61
CA SER A 127 -0.82 34.11 1.69
C SER A 127 -0.23 35.51 1.97
N PRO A 128 -1.00 36.57 1.66
CA PRO A 128 -0.64 37.98 1.74
C PRO A 128 -0.91 38.58 3.14
N HIS A 129 -0.37 39.79 3.35
CA HIS A 129 -0.62 40.74 4.45
C HIS A 129 -2.00 40.64 5.13
N LEU A 130 -1.96 40.65 6.47
CA LEU A 130 -2.61 41.66 7.32
C LEU A 130 -1.89 41.73 8.67
#